data_AF-I4FP06-F1
#
_entry.id   AF-I4FP06-F1
#
_cell.length_a   1.000
_cell.length_b   1.000
_cell.length_c   1.000
_cell.angle_alpha   90.00
_cell.angle_beta   90.00
_cell.angle_gamma   90.00
#
_symmetry.space_group_name_H-M   'P 1'
#
loop_
_entity.id
_entity.type
_entity.pdbx_description
1 polymer ?
#
loop_
_entity_poly.entity_id
_entity_poly.type
_entity_poly.pdbx_seq_one_letter_code
_entity_poly.pdbx_strand_id
1 'polypeptide(L)'
;MHTVAGHDVITVNEVGLSGQPDSVVLNYARQNNRMLLTRNCRDFEAIHQENPCHSGILAIYENRDYSKDLSRGEIVKAIANLETANIPPANQFISLNQWNY
;
A
#
# COMPACT_ATOMS: atom_id res chain seq x y z
N MET A 1 -8.42 5.42 15.71
CA MET A 1 -7.17 4.81 15.21
C MET A 1 -7.18 3.37 15.67
N HIS A 2 -7.22 2.42 14.74
CA HIS A 2 -7.21 0.99 15.02
C HIS A 2 -5.80 0.47 14.74
N THR A 3 -5.15 -0.06 15.78
CA THR A 3 -3.83 -0.69 15.61
C THR A 3 -4.04 -2.16 15.20
N VAL A 4 -3.53 -2.55 14.03
CA VAL A 4 -3.56 -3.93 13.51
C VAL A 4 -2.13 -4.41 13.39
N ALA A 5 -1.78 -5.49 14.09
CA ALA A 5 -0.42 -6.05 14.13
C ALA A 5 0.68 -5.03 14.52
N GLY A 6 0.32 -3.93 15.19
CA GLY A 6 1.24 -2.84 15.56
C GLY A 6 1.19 -1.62 14.63
N HIS A 7 0.49 -1.69 13.50
CA HIS A 7 0.38 -0.60 12.52
C HIS A 7 -0.91 0.19 12.70
N ASP A 8 -0.85 1.52 12.53
CA ASP A 8 -2.04 2.39 12.47
C ASP A 8 -2.65 2.33 11.06
N VAL A 9 -3.80 1.67 10.95
CA VAL A 9 -4.46 1.41 9.67
C VAL A 9 -5.79 2.14 9.62
N ILE A 10 -6.09 2.73 8.46
CA ILE A 10 -7.39 3.32 8.15
C ILE A 10 -7.76 2.99 6.70
N THR A 11 -9.02 2.62 6.48
CA THR A 11 -9.55 2.27 5.17
C THR A 11 -10.16 3.49 4.48
N VAL A 12 -10.23 3.45 3.14
CA VAL A 12 -10.90 4.51 2.34
C VAL A 12 -12.37 4.70 2.75
N ASN A 13 -13.02 3.65 3.26
CA ASN A 13 -14.40 3.74 3.72
C ASN A 13 -14.53 4.51 5.03
N GLU A 14 -13.61 4.31 5.98
CA GLU A 14 -13.59 5.03 7.25
C GLU A 14 -13.37 6.55 7.08
N VAL A 15 -12.74 6.97 5.99
CA VAL A 15 -12.48 8.38 5.66
C VAL A 15 -13.45 8.95 4.62
N GLY A 16 -14.48 8.19 4.22
CA GLY A 16 -15.49 8.64 3.27
C GLY A 16 -14.98 8.81 1.83
N LEU A 17 -13.89 8.15 1.47
CA LEU A 17 -13.28 8.18 0.12
C LEU A 17 -13.65 6.96 -0.74
N SER A 18 -14.56 6.11 -0.27
CA SER A 18 -15.11 5.00 -1.08
C SER A 18 -15.68 5.50 -2.40
N GLY A 19 -15.20 4.95 -3.52
CA GLY A 19 -15.65 5.31 -4.88
C GLY A 19 -15.07 6.62 -5.42
N GLN A 20 -14.20 7.30 -4.68
CA GLN A 20 -13.48 8.47 -5.18
C GLN A 20 -12.35 8.07 -6.15
N PRO A 21 -11.94 8.96 -7.06
CA PRO A 21 -10.78 8.73 -7.93
C PRO A 21 -9.50 8.37 -7.16
N ASP A 22 -8.67 7.49 -7.72
CA ASP A 22 -7.43 7.04 -7.09
C ASP A 22 -6.47 8.19 -6.73
N SER A 23 -6.46 9.26 -7.55
CA SER A 23 -5.67 10.47 -7.29
C SER A 23 -6.12 11.23 -6.03
N VAL A 24 -7.43 11.23 -5.73
CA VAL A 24 -7.99 11.84 -4.51
C VAL A 24 -7.58 11.01 -3.29
N VAL A 25 -7.61 9.68 -3.41
CA VAL A 25 -7.15 8.77 -2.36
C VAL A 25 -5.65 8.96 -2.09
N LEU A 26 -4.81 9.05 -3.13
CA LEU A 26 -3.38 9.29 -2.97
C LEU A 26 -3.10 10.66 -2.34
N ASN A 27 -3.84 11.69 -2.74
CA ASN A 27 -3.71 13.03 -2.16
C ASN A 27 -4.06 13.05 -0.67
N TYR A 28 -5.10 12.32 -0.26
CA TYR A 28 -5.40 12.15 1.17
C TYR A 28 -4.24 11.49 1.92
N ALA A 29 -3.66 10.41 1.36
CA ALA A 29 -2.49 9.74 1.94
C ALA A 29 -1.31 10.72 2.10
N ARG A 30 -1.02 11.54 1.08
CA ARG A 30 0.03 12.58 1.11
C ARG A 30 -0.18 13.58 2.24
N GLN A 31 -1.38 14.15 2.34
CA GLN A 31 -1.71 15.17 3.35
C GLN A 31 -1.61 14.64 4.79
N ASN A 32 -1.82 13.35 4.98
CA ASN A 32 -1.80 12.70 6.28
C ASN A 32 -0.49 11.94 6.58
N ASN A 33 0.52 12.04 5.72
CA ASN A 33 1.79 11.29 5.81
C ASN A 33 1.59 9.77 5.95
N ARG A 34 0.66 9.21 5.16
CA ARG A 34 0.31 7.78 5.20
C ARG A 34 0.76 7.08 3.93
N MET A 35 1.26 5.86 4.11
CA MET A 35 1.48 4.94 3.00
C MET A 35 0.15 4.39 2.49
N LEU A 36 0.06 4.14 1.19
CA LEU A 36 -1.12 3.58 0.55
C LEU A 36 -0.91 2.11 0.24
N LEU A 37 -1.78 1.23 0.74
CA LEU A 37 -1.77 -0.20 0.44
C LEU A 37 -2.89 -0.51 -0.57
N THR A 38 -2.55 -1.10 -1.71
CA THR A 38 -3.53 -1.30 -2.80
C THR A 38 -3.34 -2.61 -3.55
N ARG A 39 -4.47 -3.17 -4.04
CA ARG A 39 -4.50 -4.20 -5.09
C ARG A 39 -4.71 -3.61 -6.48
N ASN A 40 -5.11 -2.33 -6.57
CA ASN A 40 -5.26 -1.62 -7.85
C ASN A 40 -3.89 -1.16 -8.38
N CYS A 41 -2.98 -2.11 -8.60
CA CYS A 41 -1.56 -1.79 -8.83
C CYS A 41 -1.35 -0.97 -10.10
N ARG A 42 -2.08 -1.26 -11.18
CA ARG A 42 -1.89 -0.60 -12.49
C ARG A 42 -2.20 0.90 -12.41
N ASP A 43 -3.35 1.27 -11.85
CA ASP A 43 -3.78 2.67 -11.84
C ASP A 43 -2.90 3.50 -10.89
N PHE A 44 -2.56 2.95 -9.72
CA PHE A 44 -1.64 3.63 -8.80
C PHE A 44 -0.19 3.68 -9.30
N GLU A 45 0.27 2.73 -10.11
CA GLU A 45 1.58 2.80 -10.77
C GLU A 45 1.61 3.93 -11.79
N ALA A 46 0.55 4.11 -12.59
CA ALA A 46 0.44 5.23 -13.52
C ALA A 46 0.46 6.58 -12.77
N ILE A 47 -0.34 6.73 -11.72
CA ILE A 47 -0.39 7.96 -10.92
C ILE A 47 0.96 8.23 -10.22
N HIS A 48 1.63 7.18 -9.75
CA HIS A 48 2.97 7.27 -9.17
C HIS A 48 3.99 7.82 -10.17
N GLN A 49 3.97 7.32 -11.41
CA GLN A 49 4.86 7.78 -12.49
C GLN A 49 4.60 9.25 -12.86
N GLU A 50 3.34 9.71 -12.81
CA GLU A 50 2.99 11.11 -13.04
C GLU A 50 3.48 12.04 -11.91
N ASN A 51 3.41 11.58 -10.65
CA ASN A 51 3.84 12.37 -9.50
C ASN A 51 4.28 11.48 -8.32
N PRO A 52 5.58 11.20 -8.17
CA PRO A 52 6.08 10.27 -7.16
C PRO A 52 6.11 10.86 -5.74
N CYS A 53 5.60 12.07 -5.50
CA CYS A 53 5.68 12.71 -4.19
C CYS A 53 4.63 12.14 -3.22
N HIS A 54 4.99 11.18 -2.37
CA HIS A 54 4.10 10.57 -1.37
C HIS A 54 4.88 9.77 -0.32
N SER A 55 4.24 9.36 0.77
CA SER A 55 4.89 8.57 1.83
C SER A 55 5.23 7.13 1.42
N GLY A 56 4.66 6.64 0.31
CA GLY A 56 4.96 5.32 -0.27
C GLY A 56 3.69 4.60 -0.71
N ILE A 57 3.80 3.77 -1.75
CA ILE A 57 2.71 2.90 -2.21
C ILE A 57 3.17 1.45 -2.08
N LEU A 58 2.40 0.65 -1.35
CA LEU A 58 2.56 -0.79 -1.21
C LEU A 58 1.55 -1.48 -2.12
N ALA A 59 2.05 -2.16 -3.13
CA ALA A 59 1.27 -2.85 -4.13
C ALA A 59 1.20 -4.35 -3.80
N ILE A 60 -0.01 -4.90 -3.78
CA ILE A 60 -0.27 -6.34 -3.67
C ILE A 60 -0.78 -6.81 -5.03
N TYR A 61 0.10 -7.45 -5.80
CA TYR A 61 -0.30 -8.08 -7.06
C TYR A 61 -1.01 -9.39 -6.78
N GLU A 62 -2.20 -9.53 -7.36
CA GLU A 62 -2.93 -10.79 -7.38
C GLU A 62 -2.36 -11.69 -8.47
N ASN A 63 -2.25 -12.97 -8.16
CA ASN A 63 -1.75 -13.98 -9.07
C ASN A 63 -2.93 -14.60 -9.85
N ARG A 64 -2.65 -15.14 -11.03
CA ARG A 64 -3.65 -15.94 -11.78
C ARG A 64 -4.08 -17.18 -11.00
N ASP A 65 -3.19 -17.67 -10.15
CA ASP A 65 -3.46 -18.74 -9.20
C ASP A 65 -3.69 -18.13 -7.82
N TYR A 66 -4.97 -17.94 -7.45
CA TYR A 66 -5.39 -17.32 -6.18
C TYR A 66 -4.82 -18.00 -4.93
N SER A 67 -4.39 -19.27 -5.03
CA SER A 67 -3.71 -19.96 -3.92
C SER A 67 -2.36 -19.33 -3.57
N LYS A 68 -1.80 -18.50 -4.46
CA LYS A 68 -0.53 -17.78 -4.32
C LYS A 68 -0.71 -16.32 -3.95
N ASP A 69 -1.95 -15.87 -3.72
CA ASP A 69 -2.18 -14.51 -3.23
C ASP A 69 -1.72 -14.38 -1.79
N LEU A 70 -1.21 -13.20 -1.45
CA LEU A 70 -0.82 -12.90 -0.09
C LEU A 70 -2.05 -12.92 0.81
N SER A 71 -2.03 -13.83 1.79
CA SER A 71 -2.98 -13.81 2.90
C SER A 71 -2.74 -12.57 3.78
N ARG A 72 -3.68 -12.24 4.67
CA ARG A 72 -3.49 -11.11 5.61
C ARG A 72 -2.22 -11.27 6.46
N GLY A 73 -1.91 -12.48 6.90
CA GLY A 73 -0.70 -12.76 7.68
C GLY A 73 0.57 -12.55 6.85
N GLU A 74 0.56 -12.99 5.60
CA GLU A 74 1.68 -12.82 4.66
C GLU A 74 1.90 -11.34 4.30
N ILE A 75 0.83 -10.54 4.18
CA ILE A 75 0.94 -9.08 3.99
C ILE A 75 1.64 -8.43 5.19
N VAL A 76 1.23 -8.77 6.42
CA VAL A 76 1.86 -8.24 7.64
C VAL A 76 3.33 -8.64 7.72
N LYS A 77 3.65 -9.90 7.40
CA LYS A 77 5.02 -10.42 7.35
C LYS A 77 5.87 -9.67 6.31
N ALA A 78 5.33 -9.45 5.12
CA ALA A 78 6.01 -8.72 4.05
C ALA A 78 6.32 -7.27 4.43
N ILE A 79 5.40 -6.59 5.13
CA ILE A 79 5.63 -5.24 5.66
C ILE A 79 6.75 -5.25 6.71
N ALA A 80 6.75 -6.20 7.64
CA ALA A 80 7.81 -6.32 8.64
C ALA A 80 9.20 -6.60 8.01
N ASN A 81 9.24 -7.43 6.96
CA ASN A 81 10.47 -7.68 6.20
C ASN A 81 10.98 -6.40 5.50
N LEU A 82 10.07 -5.61 4.92
CA LEU A 82 10.39 -4.32 4.30
C LEU A 82 10.95 -3.31 5.33
N GLU A 83 10.32 -3.22 6.50
CA GLU A 83 10.80 -2.37 7.61
C GLU A 83 12.22 -2.77 8.04
N THR A 84 12.49 -4.08 8.12
CA THR A 84 13.81 -4.62 8.48
C THR A 84 14.89 -4.31 7.43
N ALA A 85 14.51 -4.24 6.15
CA ALA A 85 15.45 -3.90 5.07
C ALA A 85 15.86 -2.42 5.06
N ASN A 86 15.22 -1.58 5.88
CA ASN A 86 15.55 -0.16 6.05
C ASN A 86 15.54 0.63 4.72
N ILE A 87 14.68 0.23 3.79
CA ILE A 87 14.46 0.94 2.54
C ILE A 87 13.57 2.15 2.82
N PRO A 88 13.95 3.37 2.43
CA PRO A 88 13.11 4.54 2.62
C PRO A 88 11.84 4.41 1.74
N PRO A 89 10.63 4.34 2.34
CA PRO A 89 9.41 4.12 1.58
C PRO A 89 8.92 5.37 0.84
N ALA A 90 9.42 6.54 1.23
CA ALA A 90 9.04 7.82 0.64
C ALA A 90 9.31 7.82 -0.87
N ASN A 91 8.30 8.21 -1.63
CA ASN A 91 8.31 8.30 -3.08
C ASN A 91 8.59 6.97 -3.79
N GLN A 92 8.39 5.83 -3.13
CA GLN A 92 8.57 4.49 -3.72
C GLN A 92 7.23 3.81 -4.02
N PHE A 93 7.23 2.99 -5.06
CA PHE A 93 6.18 2.03 -5.37
C PHE A 93 6.76 0.61 -5.17
N ILE A 94 6.30 -0.10 -4.15
CA ILE A 94 6.91 -1.34 -3.66
C ILE A 94 5.94 -2.49 -3.80
N SER A 95 6.33 -3.54 -4.51
CA SER A 95 5.56 -4.79 -4.62
C SER A 95 5.78 -5.66 -3.38
N LEU A 96 4.76 -5.81 -2.52
CA LEU A 96 4.86 -6.63 -1.31
C LEU A 96 5.04 -8.12 -1.61
N ASN A 97 4.63 -8.59 -2.79
CA ASN A 97 4.83 -9.98 -3.21
C ASN A 97 6.31 -10.39 -3.21
N GLN A 98 7.24 -9.45 -3.42
CA GLN A 98 8.68 -9.70 -3.39
C GLN A 98 9.25 -9.85 -1.97
N TRP A 99 8.49 -9.46 -0.96
CA TRP A 99 8.89 -9.44 0.44
C TRP A 99 8.30 -10.59 1.24
N ASN A 100 7.62 -11.52 0.57
CA ASN A 100 6.97 -12.67 1.19
C ASN A 100 7.87 -13.91 1.21
N TYR A 101 8.88 -13.89 2.07
CA TYR A 101 9.80 -15.01 2.34
C TYR A 101 9.85 -15.31 3.83
#